data_AF-A0A1J4SVB4-F1
#
_entry.id   AF-A0A1J4SVB4-F1
#
_cell.length_a   1.000
_cell.length_b   1.000
_cell.length_c   1.000
_cell.angle_alpha   90.00
_cell.angle_beta   90.00
_cell.angle_gamma   90.00
#
_symmetry.space_group_name_H-M   'P 1'
#
loop_
_entity.id
_entity.type
_entity.pdbx_description
1 polymer ?
#
loop_
_entity_poly.entity_id
_entity_poly.type
_entity_poly.pdbx_seq_one_letter_code
_entity_poly.pdbx_strand_id
1 'polypeptide(L)'
;MKSETKTIVTGIIKFTSVKNYINEVEKMRIAKDAVNKYIAEFDDVQNVVIKEAKRLALAEKRSTILKPDVAAALEKYLRRKNLPWTETAKEVIKHNPTDLGKISKAIRDWIKEHEKPLRTASGKLNKLNQGQLAAAIADKFNLQLTETGEIIDFLIAQVAQDLRAGRRTYFRGFASFVKKIHPGRKYRHPKTGEIIQLPPRPYVDFTVSPAFLKTLGAAKIPRANKKRKQ
;
A
#
# COMPACT_ATOMS: atom_id res chain seq x y z
N MET A 1 40.86 5.91 36.07
CA MET A 1 40.11 4.89 36.84
C MET A 1 38.94 4.40 35.99
N LYS A 2 39.03 3.20 35.41
CA LYS A 2 37.90 2.56 34.73
C LYS A 2 37.01 1.96 35.82
N SER A 3 35.88 2.60 36.12
CA SER A 3 34.86 1.98 36.97
C SER A 3 34.19 0.88 36.17
N GLU A 4 34.55 -0.38 36.44
CA GLU A 4 33.75 -1.53 36.01
C GLU A 4 32.38 -1.41 36.68
N THR A 5 31.39 -0.90 35.93
CA THR A 5 29.99 -0.98 36.33
C THR A 5 29.59 -2.44 36.30
N LYS A 6 29.68 -3.11 37.45
CA LYS A 6 29.17 -4.46 37.67
C LYS A 6 27.70 -4.49 37.24
N THR A 7 27.38 -5.17 36.14
CA THR A 7 26.02 -5.37 35.67
C THR A 7 25.25 -6.13 36.75
N ILE A 8 24.27 -5.46 37.37
CA ILE A 8 23.41 -6.07 38.38
C ILE A 8 22.41 -6.93 37.62
N VAL A 9 22.52 -8.25 37.72
CA VAL A 9 21.51 -9.18 37.18
C VAL A 9 20.21 -8.96 37.97
N THR A 10 19.12 -8.64 37.27
CA THR A 10 17.86 -8.29 37.94
C THR A 10 17.17 -9.54 38.50
N GLY A 11 17.40 -10.70 37.87
CA GLY A 11 16.75 -11.96 38.21
C GLY A 11 15.25 -11.98 37.91
N ILE A 12 14.72 -10.94 37.24
CA ILE A 12 13.29 -10.81 36.91
C ILE A 12 12.87 -11.88 35.91
N ILE A 13 13.70 -12.14 34.90
CA ILE A 13 13.46 -13.18 33.90
C ILE A 13 14.26 -14.44 34.27
N LYS A 14 13.55 -15.55 34.51
CA LYS A 14 14.16 -16.85 34.78
C LYS A 14 14.48 -17.60 33.48
N PHE A 15 15.65 -18.21 33.43
CA PHE A 15 16.08 -19.09 32.34
C PHE A 15 15.01 -20.15 31.97
N THR A 16 14.47 -20.83 32.98
CA THR A 16 13.47 -21.89 32.78
C THR A 16 12.20 -21.36 32.13
N SER A 17 11.76 -20.15 32.47
CA SER A 17 10.56 -19.53 31.88
C SER A 17 10.75 -19.25 30.40
N VAL A 18 11.90 -18.67 30.01
CA VAL A 18 12.22 -18.40 28.60
C VAL A 18 12.36 -19.70 27.81
N LYS A 19 13.07 -20.69 28.37
CA LYS A 19 13.25 -22.00 27.76
C LYS A 19 11.92 -22.73 27.56
N ASN A 20 11.06 -22.77 28.58
CA ASN A 20 9.78 -23.47 28.50
C ASN A 20 8.84 -22.79 27.51
N TYR A 21 8.79 -21.46 27.48
CA TYR A 21 7.99 -20.75 26.48
C TYR A 21 8.39 -21.13 25.04
N ILE A 22 9.69 -21.15 24.76
CA ILE A 22 10.17 -21.48 23.40
C ILE A 22 9.95 -22.96 23.06
N ASN A 23 10.14 -23.85 24.03
CA ASN A 23 9.93 -25.28 23.82
C ASN A 23 8.45 -25.67 23.67
N GLU A 24 7.58 -25.11 24.50
CA GLU A 24 6.17 -25.54 24.62
C GLU A 24 5.22 -24.71 23.74
N VAL A 25 5.46 -23.40 23.61
CA VAL A 25 4.61 -22.49 22.82
C VAL A 25 5.11 -22.38 21.39
N GLU A 26 6.39 -22.01 21.22
CA GLU A 26 6.99 -21.85 19.89
C GLU A 26 7.42 -23.18 19.26
N LYS A 27 7.34 -24.28 20.02
CA LYS A 27 7.68 -25.65 19.59
C LYS A 27 9.10 -25.76 19.00
N MET A 28 10.04 -24.98 19.51
CA MET A 28 11.43 -24.96 19.08
C MET A 28 12.40 -25.23 20.22
N ARG A 29 13.59 -25.75 19.91
CA ARG A 29 14.69 -25.87 20.88
C ARG A 29 15.56 -24.62 20.81
N ILE A 30 15.94 -24.09 21.97
CA ILE A 30 16.89 -22.98 22.08
C ILE A 30 18.16 -23.40 22.82
N ALA A 31 19.31 -22.93 22.33
CA ALA A 31 20.60 -23.14 22.98
C ALA A 31 20.69 -22.37 24.31
N LYS A 32 21.37 -22.95 25.30
CA LYS A 32 21.55 -22.35 26.63
C LYS A 32 22.17 -20.95 26.55
N ASP A 33 23.20 -20.78 25.71
CA ASP A 33 23.92 -19.52 25.58
C ASP A 33 23.07 -18.41 24.96
N ALA A 34 22.18 -18.77 24.03
CA ALA A 34 21.24 -17.82 23.43
C ALA A 34 20.23 -17.30 24.45
N VAL A 35 19.71 -18.17 25.33
CA VAL A 35 18.81 -17.75 26.43
C VAL A 35 19.55 -16.85 27.41
N ASN A 36 20.78 -17.21 27.79
CA ASN A 36 21.58 -16.41 28.72
C ASN A 36 21.88 -15.02 28.14
N LYS A 37 22.22 -14.94 26.86
CA LYS A 37 22.47 -13.67 26.17
C LYS A 37 21.21 -12.80 26.12
N TYR A 38 20.06 -13.38 25.76
CA TYR A 38 18.77 -12.68 25.76
C TYR A 38 18.45 -12.10 27.14
N ILE A 39 18.61 -12.91 28.20
CA ILE A 39 18.34 -12.46 29.58
C ILE A 39 19.30 -11.32 29.97
N ALA A 40 20.59 -11.43 29.64
CA ALA A 40 21.57 -10.40 29.95
C ALA A 40 21.27 -9.07 29.25
N GLU A 41 21.00 -9.10 27.94
CA GLU A 41 20.65 -7.89 27.18
C GLU A 41 19.35 -7.25 27.67
N PHE A 42 18.35 -8.07 28.02
CA PHE A 42 17.09 -7.56 28.56
C PHE A 42 17.27 -6.96 29.96
N ASP A 43 18.05 -7.60 30.83
CA ASP A 43 18.38 -7.09 32.16
C ASP A 43 19.07 -5.73 32.10
N ASP A 44 19.97 -5.52 31.13
CA ASP A 44 20.59 -4.22 30.90
C ASP A 44 19.55 -3.14 30.58
N VAL A 45 18.62 -3.43 29.67
CA VAL A 45 17.54 -2.48 29.31
C VAL A 45 16.64 -2.20 30.52
N GLN A 46 16.22 -3.23 31.25
CA GLN A 46 15.38 -3.08 32.44
C GLN A 46 16.05 -2.22 33.51
N ASN A 47 17.32 -2.50 33.81
CA ASN A 47 18.11 -1.73 34.77
C ASN A 47 18.18 -0.25 34.42
N VAL A 48 18.39 0.03 33.14
CA VAL A 48 18.50 1.39 32.63
C VAL A 48 17.16 2.11 32.71
N VAL A 49 16.06 1.46 32.31
CA VAL A 49 14.70 2.01 32.41
C VAL A 49 14.30 2.25 33.87
N ILE A 50 14.54 1.30 34.77
CA ILE A 50 14.19 1.42 36.19
C ILE A 50 14.99 2.54 36.86
N LYS A 51 16.28 2.68 36.57
CA LYS A 51 17.11 3.77 37.10
C LYS A 51 16.58 5.14 36.66
N GLU A 52 16.14 5.26 35.42
CA GLU A 52 15.57 6.50 34.91
C GLU A 52 14.17 6.77 35.45
N ALA A 53 13.31 5.76 35.52
CA ALA A 53 11.97 5.90 36.09
C ALA A 53 12.06 6.32 37.57
N LYS A 54 13.01 5.75 38.33
CA LYS A 54 13.34 6.18 39.70
C LYS A 54 13.78 7.64 39.73
N ARG A 55 14.65 8.06 38.80
CA ARG A 55 15.12 9.46 38.70
C ARG A 55 13.95 10.43 38.47
N LEU A 56 13.01 10.07 37.60
CA LEU A 56 11.81 10.86 37.30
C LEU A 56 10.88 10.98 38.51
N ALA A 57 10.60 9.85 39.19
CA ALA A 57 9.81 9.86 40.41
C ALA A 57 10.43 10.75 41.52
N LEU A 58 11.75 10.64 41.72
CA LEU A 58 12.48 11.45 42.70
C LEU A 58 12.49 12.94 42.34
N ALA A 59 12.52 13.29 41.06
CA ALA A 59 12.47 14.68 40.60
C ALA A 59 11.15 15.37 41.00
N GLU A 60 10.06 14.60 41.04
CA GLU A 60 8.76 15.08 41.53
C GLU A 60 8.57 14.88 43.05
N LYS A 61 9.65 14.60 43.79
CA LYS A 61 9.63 14.32 45.24
C LYS A 61 8.75 13.13 45.64
N ARG A 62 8.55 12.17 44.72
CA ARG A 62 7.79 10.94 44.95
C ARG A 62 8.72 9.77 45.27
N SER A 63 8.34 8.92 46.23
CA SER A 63 9.04 7.67 46.56
C SER A 63 8.52 6.45 45.79
N THR A 64 7.47 6.63 45.00
CA THR A 64 6.81 5.59 44.20
C THR A 64 6.98 5.88 42.71
N ILE A 65 7.43 4.88 41.96
CA ILE A 65 7.49 4.90 40.49
C ILE A 65 6.08 4.65 39.96
N LEU A 66 5.52 5.60 39.22
CA LEU A 66 4.19 5.52 38.62
C LEU A 66 4.26 5.19 37.12
N LYS A 67 3.11 4.84 36.55
CA LYS A 67 2.98 4.55 35.10
C LYS A 67 3.62 5.64 34.21
N PRO A 68 3.44 6.95 34.48
CA PRO A 68 4.06 8.00 33.66
C PRO A 68 5.59 7.98 33.70
N ASP A 69 6.20 7.68 34.85
CA ASP A 69 7.66 7.64 35.01
C ASP A 69 8.26 6.48 34.20
N VAL A 70 7.59 5.32 34.22
CA VAL A 70 8.00 4.15 33.43
C VAL A 70 7.81 4.42 31.94
N ALA A 71 6.69 5.04 31.54
CA ALA A 71 6.43 5.39 30.14
C ALA A 71 7.50 6.35 29.59
N ALA A 72 7.79 7.44 30.31
CA ALA A 72 8.82 8.40 29.93
C ALA A 72 10.23 7.78 29.89
N ALA A 73 10.55 6.89 30.84
CA ALA A 73 11.81 6.15 30.83
C ALA A 73 11.91 5.20 29.63
N LEU A 74 10.83 4.46 29.32
CA LEU A 74 10.76 3.59 28.14
C LEU A 74 10.86 4.38 26.84
N GLU A 75 10.20 5.53 26.71
CA GLU A 75 10.30 6.40 25.53
C GLU A 75 11.74 6.88 25.30
N LYS A 76 12.43 7.26 26.38
CA LYS A 76 13.83 7.70 26.34
C LYS A 76 14.77 6.58 25.86
N TYR A 77 14.56 5.34 26.29
CA TYR A 77 15.49 4.24 26.03
C TYR A 77 15.14 3.33 24.86
N LEU A 78 13.86 3.05 24.61
CA LEU A 78 13.42 2.17 23.53
C LEU A 78 13.39 2.84 22.15
N ARG A 79 13.66 4.15 22.06
CA ARG A 79 13.70 4.94 20.81
C ARG A 79 12.60 4.53 19.81
N ARG A 80 11.33 4.53 20.23
CA ARG A 80 10.27 4.88 19.27
C ARG A 80 10.35 6.38 19.04
N LYS A 81 11.30 6.74 18.19
CA LYS A 81 11.61 8.08 17.72
C LYS A 81 10.38 8.58 16.94
N ASN A 82 9.38 9.15 17.63
CA ASN A 82 8.31 9.90 17.00
C ASN A 82 8.86 11.31 16.68
N LEU A 83 9.86 11.39 15.79
CA LEU A 83 10.38 12.68 15.35
C LEU A 83 9.32 13.37 14.49
N PRO A 84 9.03 14.66 14.75
CA PRO A 84 8.39 15.50 13.77
C PRO A 84 9.23 15.47 12.49
N TRP A 85 8.57 15.37 11.33
CA TRP A 85 9.17 15.20 10.00
C TRP A 85 10.37 16.13 9.71
N THR A 86 10.37 17.31 10.31
CA THR A 86 11.38 18.37 10.19
C THR A 86 12.76 18.00 10.74
N GLU A 87 12.83 17.14 11.75
CA GLU A 87 14.09 16.79 12.41
C GLU A 87 14.68 15.48 11.86
N THR A 88 13.82 14.56 11.42
CA THR A 88 14.21 13.41 10.58
C THR A 88 14.84 13.87 9.27
N ALA A 89 14.27 14.90 8.63
CA ALA A 89 14.85 15.49 7.43
C ALA A 89 16.28 16.03 7.67
N LYS A 90 16.55 16.62 8.83
CA LYS A 90 17.90 17.12 9.18
C LYS A 90 18.93 16.01 9.38
N GLU A 91 18.55 14.89 9.99
CA GLU A 91 19.43 13.70 10.10
C GLU A 91 19.72 13.09 8.72
N VAL A 92 18.71 13.05 7.85
CA VAL A 92 18.79 12.50 6.49
C VAL A 92 19.63 13.39 5.56
N ILE A 93 19.53 14.71 5.68
CA ILE A 93 20.33 15.69 4.93
C ILE A 93 21.82 15.68 5.33
N LYS A 94 22.17 15.12 6.50
CA LYS A 94 23.56 15.01 6.95
C LYS A 94 24.35 13.91 6.23
N HIS A 95 23.68 13.05 5.47
CA HIS A 95 24.33 12.00 4.68
C HIS A 95 24.67 12.48 3.26
N ASN A 96 25.82 12.02 2.74
CA ASN A 96 26.29 12.28 1.37
C ASN A 96 25.21 11.84 0.36
N PRO A 97 24.96 12.57 -0.76
CA PRO A 97 23.89 12.25 -1.72
C PRO A 97 23.86 10.81 -2.23
N THR A 98 25.01 10.14 -2.25
CA THR A 98 25.14 8.73 -2.64
C THR A 98 24.51 7.76 -1.63
N ASP A 99 24.57 8.07 -0.34
CA ASP A 99 24.02 7.23 0.72
C ASP A 99 22.50 7.35 0.77
N LEU A 100 21.96 8.54 0.49
CA LEU A 100 20.54 8.77 0.26
C LEU A 100 19.99 7.91 -0.88
N GLY A 101 20.77 7.75 -1.97
CA GLY A 101 20.42 6.88 -3.08
C GLY A 101 20.37 5.39 -2.69
N LYS A 102 21.34 4.93 -1.90
CA LYS A 102 21.37 3.54 -1.38
C LYS A 102 20.23 3.26 -0.41
N ILE A 103 19.93 4.20 0.48
CA ILE A 103 18.81 4.11 1.43
C ILE A 103 17.48 4.10 0.66
N SER A 104 17.31 4.98 -0.33
CA SER A 104 16.12 5.00 -1.18
C SER A 104 15.92 3.68 -1.93
N LYS A 105 17.00 3.10 -2.46
CA LYS A 105 16.97 1.80 -3.14
C LYS A 105 16.60 0.67 -2.17
N ALA A 106 17.24 0.62 -1.00
CA ALA A 106 16.98 -0.40 0.02
C ALA A 106 15.52 -0.34 0.53
N ILE A 107 14.96 0.85 0.73
CA ILE A 107 13.54 1.01 1.10
C ILE A 107 12.62 0.49 -0.01
N ARG A 108 12.90 0.82 -1.28
CA ARG A 108 12.11 0.33 -2.42
C ARG A 108 12.18 -1.19 -2.57
N ASP A 109 13.37 -1.76 -2.44
CA ASP A 109 13.59 -3.21 -2.52
C ASP A 109 12.86 -3.92 -1.37
N TRP A 110 12.92 -3.37 -0.15
CA TRP A 110 12.18 -3.89 1.01
C TRP A 110 10.66 -3.80 0.83
N ILE A 111 10.13 -2.66 0.34
CA ILE A 111 8.70 -2.50 0.03
C ILE A 111 8.28 -3.54 -1.01
N LYS A 112 9.04 -3.70 -2.09
CA LYS A 112 8.74 -4.68 -3.14
C LYS A 112 8.72 -6.13 -2.63
N GLU A 113 9.58 -6.46 -1.66
CA GLU A 113 9.65 -7.80 -1.06
C GLU A 113 8.57 -8.05 0.01
N HIS A 114 8.16 -7.01 0.75
CA HIS A 114 7.27 -7.12 1.91
C HIS A 114 5.85 -6.63 1.65
N GLU A 115 5.62 -5.91 0.55
CA GLU A 115 4.30 -5.59 0.04
C GLU A 115 3.73 -6.87 -0.57
N LYS A 116 2.94 -7.60 0.23
CA LYS A 116 2.05 -8.63 -0.30
C LYS A 116 1.27 -7.97 -1.44
N PRO A 117 1.34 -8.46 -2.70
CA PRO A 117 0.38 -8.04 -3.70
C PRO A 117 -0.97 -8.29 -3.06
N LEU A 118 -1.88 -7.31 -3.12
CA LEU A 118 -3.22 -7.38 -2.54
C LEU A 118 -3.92 -8.66 -3.04
N ARG A 119 -3.65 -9.79 -2.38
CA ARG A 119 -4.43 -11.02 -2.48
C ARG A 119 -5.56 -10.77 -1.51
N THR A 120 -6.61 -10.16 -2.03
CA THR A 120 -7.90 -10.11 -1.38
C THR A 120 -8.30 -11.54 -1.07
N ALA A 121 -8.26 -11.88 0.22
CA ALA A 121 -8.73 -13.14 0.76
C ALA A 121 -10.25 -13.20 0.60
N SER A 122 -10.74 -13.57 -0.58
CA SER A 122 -12.09 -14.08 -0.86
C SER A 122 -12.28 -14.15 -2.38
N GLY A 123 -12.69 -15.32 -2.89
CA GLY A 123 -12.91 -15.58 -4.31
C GLY A 123 -14.12 -14.85 -4.90
N LYS A 124 -14.08 -13.51 -4.97
CA LYS A 124 -15.04 -12.70 -5.75
C LYS A 124 -14.34 -11.53 -6.46
N LEU A 125 -14.04 -11.78 -7.75
CA LEU A 125 -13.77 -10.87 -8.86
C LEU A 125 -12.52 -9.96 -8.82
N ASN A 126 -11.53 -10.36 -9.62
CA ASN A 126 -10.58 -9.51 -10.35
C ASN A 126 -11.31 -8.35 -11.06
N LYS A 127 -11.63 -7.26 -10.35
CA LYS A 127 -12.15 -6.04 -10.96
C LYS A 127 -11.23 -4.89 -10.62
N LEU A 128 -10.43 -4.48 -11.60
CA LEU A 128 -9.69 -3.23 -11.53
C LEU A 128 -10.68 -2.08 -11.61
N ASN A 129 -10.81 -1.30 -10.54
CA ASN A 129 -11.61 -0.08 -10.53
C ASN A 129 -10.73 1.16 -10.85
N GLN A 130 -11.36 2.32 -11.03
CA GLN A 130 -10.64 3.56 -11.38
C GLN A 130 -9.60 3.96 -10.32
N GLY A 131 -9.92 3.77 -9.02
CA GLY A 131 -8.98 4.08 -7.93
C GLY A 131 -7.75 3.18 -7.91
N GLN A 132 -7.90 1.88 -8.21
CA GLN A 132 -6.78 0.96 -8.32
C GLN A 132 -5.93 1.23 -9.57
N LEU A 133 -6.55 1.64 -10.67
CA LEU A 133 -5.81 2.12 -11.85
C LEU A 133 -5.02 3.39 -11.52
N ALA A 134 -5.62 4.33 -10.77
CA ALA A 134 -4.95 5.54 -10.32
C ALA A 134 -3.74 5.24 -9.44
N ALA A 135 -3.90 4.34 -8.45
CA ALA A 135 -2.78 3.89 -7.62
C ALA A 135 -1.64 3.29 -8.46
N ALA A 136 -1.96 2.38 -9.38
CA ALA A 136 -0.95 1.76 -10.25
C ALA A 136 -0.20 2.76 -11.14
N ILE A 137 -0.86 3.83 -11.59
CA ILE A 137 -0.22 4.91 -12.37
C ILE A 137 0.63 5.77 -11.42
N ALA A 138 0.10 6.15 -10.26
CA ALA A 138 0.81 6.94 -9.26
C ALA A 138 2.14 6.27 -8.85
N ASP A 139 2.11 4.97 -8.56
CA ASP A 139 3.29 4.20 -8.17
C ASP A 139 4.32 4.11 -9.31
N LYS A 140 3.85 3.87 -10.55
CA LYS A 140 4.72 3.69 -11.71
C LYS A 140 5.41 4.98 -12.14
N PHE A 141 4.74 6.12 -11.97
CA PHE A 141 5.24 7.43 -12.41
C PHE A 141 5.67 8.33 -11.24
N ASN A 142 5.62 7.83 -10.00
CA ASN A 142 5.93 8.56 -8.78
C ASN A 142 5.17 9.89 -8.66
N LEU A 143 3.87 9.84 -8.98
CA LEU A 143 2.94 10.97 -8.90
C LEU A 143 2.10 10.87 -7.62
N GLN A 144 1.50 11.99 -7.19
CA GLN A 144 0.55 11.93 -6.09
C GLN A 144 -0.74 11.23 -6.55
N LEU A 145 -1.39 10.50 -5.64
CA LEU A 145 -2.64 9.78 -5.94
C LEU A 145 -3.76 10.74 -6.39
N THR A 146 -3.82 11.93 -5.77
CA THR A 146 -4.78 12.98 -6.11
C THR A 146 -4.56 13.50 -7.54
N GLU A 147 -3.32 13.86 -7.88
CA GLU A 147 -2.94 14.30 -9.23
C GLU A 147 -3.28 13.24 -10.28
N THR A 148 -3.03 11.97 -9.96
CA THR A 148 -3.32 10.87 -10.87
C THR A 148 -4.83 10.67 -11.09
N GLY A 149 -5.64 10.85 -10.04
CA GLY A 149 -7.09 10.85 -10.14
C GLY A 149 -7.59 11.96 -11.08
N GLU A 150 -7.09 13.17 -10.90
CA GLU A 150 -7.42 14.33 -11.74
C GLU A 150 -7.05 14.11 -13.22
N ILE A 151 -5.89 13.50 -13.49
CA ILE A 151 -5.47 13.15 -14.85
C ILE A 151 -6.45 12.17 -15.51
N ILE A 152 -6.92 11.15 -14.78
CA ILE A 152 -7.87 10.18 -15.32
C ILE A 152 -9.23 10.85 -15.58
N ASP A 153 -9.70 11.68 -14.66
CA ASP A 153 -10.96 12.40 -14.82
C ASP A 153 -10.91 13.36 -16.00
N PHE A 154 -9.80 14.07 -16.17
CA PHE A 154 -9.55 14.92 -17.33
C PHE A 154 -9.57 14.12 -18.65
N LEU A 155 -8.91 12.96 -18.69
CA LEU A 155 -8.94 12.08 -19.87
C LEU A 155 -10.37 11.67 -20.24
N ILE A 156 -11.18 11.25 -19.27
CA ILE A 156 -12.58 10.85 -19.49
C ILE A 156 -13.40 12.05 -19.99
N ALA A 157 -13.21 13.22 -19.38
CA ALA A 157 -13.89 14.45 -19.79
C ALA A 157 -13.55 14.83 -21.24
N GLN A 158 -12.28 14.71 -21.64
CA GLN A 158 -11.84 15.03 -23.00
C GLN A 158 -12.47 14.09 -24.04
N VAL A 159 -12.49 12.79 -23.75
CA VAL A 159 -13.15 11.79 -24.61
C VAL A 159 -14.65 12.12 -24.73
N ALA A 160 -15.32 12.44 -23.61
CA ALA A 160 -16.73 12.81 -23.63
C ALA A 160 -17.00 14.07 -24.45
N GLN A 161 -16.14 15.09 -24.35
CA GLN A 161 -16.25 16.33 -25.11
C GLN A 161 -16.14 16.08 -26.62
N ASP A 162 -15.15 15.29 -27.05
CA ASP A 162 -14.98 14.93 -28.46
C ASP A 162 -16.18 14.19 -29.02
N LEU A 163 -16.70 13.21 -28.28
CA LEU A 163 -17.87 12.43 -28.68
C LEU A 163 -19.12 13.31 -28.74
N ARG A 164 -19.29 14.28 -27.83
CA ARG A 164 -20.39 15.25 -27.89
C ARG A 164 -20.32 16.10 -29.16
N ALA A 165 -19.13 16.54 -29.55
CA ALA A 165 -18.87 17.28 -30.78
C ALA A 165 -19.00 16.44 -32.06
N GLY A 166 -19.33 15.14 -31.95
CA GLY A 166 -19.44 14.23 -33.10
C GLY A 166 -18.08 13.80 -33.68
N ARG A 167 -16.97 14.13 -33.00
CA ARG A 167 -15.63 13.71 -33.39
C ARG A 167 -15.39 12.25 -33.01
N ARG A 168 -14.49 11.60 -33.75
CA ARG A 168 -13.99 10.26 -33.44
C ARG A 168 -12.75 10.37 -32.57
N THR A 169 -12.78 9.82 -31.37
CA THR A 169 -11.60 9.70 -30.50
C THR A 169 -11.00 8.31 -30.66
N TYR A 170 -9.67 8.21 -30.79
CA TYR A 170 -9.00 6.92 -30.90
C TYR A 170 -7.68 6.92 -30.14
N PHE A 171 -7.43 5.82 -29.42
CA PHE A 171 -6.14 5.52 -28.82
C PHE A 171 -5.44 4.50 -29.70
N ARG A 172 -4.34 4.91 -30.33
CA ARG A 172 -3.57 4.07 -31.26
C ARG A 172 -3.15 2.77 -30.56
N GLY A 173 -3.39 1.63 -31.21
CA GLY A 173 -3.03 0.33 -30.66
C GLY A 173 -3.93 -0.16 -29.52
N PHE A 174 -4.95 0.61 -29.11
CA PHE A 174 -5.92 0.23 -28.11
C PHE A 174 -7.33 0.12 -28.71
N ALA A 175 -8.03 1.23 -28.88
CA ALA A 175 -9.42 1.25 -29.34
C ALA A 175 -9.86 2.60 -29.92
N SER A 176 -11.01 2.63 -30.59
CA SER A 176 -11.65 3.86 -31.07
C SER A 176 -13.10 3.97 -30.64
N PHE A 177 -13.53 5.20 -30.35
CA PHE A 177 -14.85 5.58 -29.88
C PHE A 177 -15.52 6.48 -30.91
N VAL A 178 -16.78 6.18 -31.26
CA VAL A 178 -17.58 6.99 -32.17
C VAL A 178 -19.00 7.11 -31.63
N LYS A 179 -19.51 8.34 -31.52
CA LYS A 179 -20.93 8.56 -31.20
C LYS A 179 -21.78 8.21 -32.41
N LYS A 180 -22.78 7.36 -32.22
CA LYS A 180 -23.78 6.96 -33.23
C LYS A 180 -25.18 7.10 -32.65
N ILE A 181 -26.19 7.04 -33.51
CA ILE A 181 -27.60 7.09 -33.13
C ILE A 181 -28.20 5.71 -33.38
N HIS A 182 -28.77 5.10 -32.35
CA HIS A 182 -29.64 3.95 -32.53
C HIS A 182 -30.98 4.44 -33.08
N PRO A 183 -31.45 3.90 -34.22
CA PRO A 183 -32.74 4.29 -34.77
C PRO A 183 -33.86 3.93 -33.80
N GLY A 184 -34.89 4.76 -33.75
CA GLY A 184 -36.09 4.46 -33.00
C GLY A 184 -36.78 3.23 -33.57
N ARG A 185 -37.34 2.39 -32.69
CA ARG A 185 -38.02 1.16 -33.09
C ARG A 185 -39.16 0.83 -32.14
N LYS A 186 -40.19 0.18 -32.66
CA LYS A 186 -41.25 -0.41 -31.85
C LYS A 186 -40.75 -1.73 -31.26
N TYR A 187 -40.98 -1.96 -29.97
CA TYR A 187 -40.71 -3.26 -29.36
C TYR A 187 -41.91 -3.69 -28.52
N ARG A 188 -42.05 -4.99 -28.34
CA ARG A 188 -43.12 -5.58 -27.54
C ARG A 188 -42.64 -5.78 -26.12
N HIS A 189 -43.38 -5.28 -25.14
CA HIS A 189 -43.02 -5.46 -23.74
C HIS A 189 -43.11 -6.96 -23.37
N PRO A 190 -42.04 -7.60 -22.84
CA PRO A 190 -42.00 -9.05 -22.66
C PRO A 190 -43.08 -9.61 -21.74
N LYS A 191 -43.54 -8.81 -20.77
CA LYS A 191 -44.53 -9.25 -19.76
C LYS A 191 -45.96 -8.84 -20.09
N THR A 192 -46.17 -7.67 -20.70
CA THR A 192 -47.52 -7.10 -20.92
C THR A 192 -47.98 -7.21 -22.37
N GLY A 193 -47.08 -7.48 -23.32
CA GLY A 193 -47.40 -7.63 -24.73
C GLY A 193 -47.71 -6.32 -25.46
N GLU A 194 -47.74 -5.19 -24.76
CA GLU A 194 -47.96 -3.85 -25.31
C GLU A 194 -46.82 -3.43 -26.25
N ILE A 195 -47.16 -2.65 -27.28
CA ILE A 195 -46.20 -2.09 -28.22
C ILE A 195 -45.70 -0.75 -27.69
N ILE A 196 -44.43 -0.70 -27.30
CA ILE A 196 -43.76 0.52 -26.83
C ILE A 196 -42.89 1.06 -27.96
N GLN A 197 -42.98 2.36 -28.21
CA GLN A 197 -42.14 3.06 -29.18
C GLN A 197 -40.89 3.62 -28.51
N LEU A 198 -39.72 3.08 -28.87
CA LEU A 198 -38.44 3.59 -28.36
C LEU A 198 -37.96 4.72 -29.27
N PRO A 199 -37.75 5.94 -28.75
CA PRO A 199 -37.21 7.04 -29.56
C PRO A 199 -35.74 6.78 -29.94
N PRO A 200 -35.24 7.42 -31.01
CA PRO A 200 -33.82 7.39 -31.34
C PRO A 200 -32.97 7.89 -30.17
N ARG A 201 -31.86 7.19 -29.87
CA ARG A 201 -30.97 7.57 -28.77
C ARG A 201 -29.50 7.47 -29.14
N PRO A 202 -28.64 8.37 -28.61
CA PRO A 202 -27.21 8.28 -28.85
C PRO A 202 -26.63 7.06 -28.14
N TYR A 203 -25.62 6.44 -28.75
CA TYR A 203 -24.77 5.44 -28.13
C TYR A 203 -23.33 5.64 -28.60
N VAL A 204 -22.38 5.06 -27.87
CA VAL A 204 -20.97 5.08 -28.26
C VAL A 204 -20.61 3.70 -28.78
N ASP A 205 -20.13 3.65 -30.02
CA ASP A 205 -19.59 2.44 -30.62
C ASP A 205 -18.11 2.33 -30.26
N PHE A 206 -17.74 1.21 -29.64
CA PHE A 206 -16.38 0.93 -29.17
C PHE A 206 -15.75 -0.16 -30.04
N THR A 207 -14.76 0.22 -30.85
CA THR A 207 -14.05 -0.74 -31.72
C THR A 207 -12.63 -0.95 -31.19
N VAL A 208 -12.33 -2.18 -30.78
CA VAL A 208 -11.00 -2.57 -30.31
C VAL A 208 -10.04 -2.71 -31.49
N SER A 209 -8.80 -2.28 -31.31
CA SER A 209 -7.77 -2.41 -32.33
C SER A 209 -7.28 -3.87 -32.44
N PRO A 210 -6.94 -4.34 -33.65
CA PRO A 210 -6.36 -5.67 -33.83
C PRO A 210 -5.05 -5.88 -33.05
N ALA A 211 -4.26 -4.82 -32.85
CA ALA A 211 -3.03 -4.87 -32.08
C ALA A 211 -3.30 -5.26 -30.62
N PHE A 212 -4.31 -4.65 -30.00
CA PHE A 212 -4.73 -4.98 -28.64
C PHE A 212 -5.29 -6.39 -28.53
N LEU A 213 -6.07 -6.85 -29.50
CA LEU A 213 -6.57 -8.23 -29.51
C LEU A 213 -5.43 -9.25 -29.61
N LYS A 214 -4.39 -8.96 -30.39
CA LYS A 214 -3.20 -9.82 -30.52
C LYS A 214 -2.44 -9.94 -29.20
N THR A 215 -2.33 -8.87 -28.41
CA THR A 215 -1.68 -8.93 -27.09
C THR A 215 -2.42 -9.80 -26.08
N LEU A 216 -3.74 -10.01 -26.29
CA LEU A 216 -4.57 -10.85 -25.42
C LEU A 216 -4.57 -12.34 -25.85
N GLY A 217 -3.81 -12.72 -26.88
CA GLY A 217 -3.78 -14.09 -27.39
C GLY A 217 -5.03 -14.49 -28.18
N ALA A 218 -5.93 -13.54 -28.48
CA ALA A 218 -7.14 -13.84 -29.24
C ALA A 218 -6.79 -14.02 -30.72
N ALA A 219 -6.97 -15.24 -31.23
CA ALA A 219 -6.89 -15.57 -32.65
C ALA A 219 -7.79 -14.63 -33.49
N LYS A 220 -7.31 -14.30 -34.70
CA LYS A 220 -7.94 -13.37 -35.66
C LYS A 220 -9.47 -13.45 -35.66
N ILE A 221 -10.15 -12.41 -35.18
CA ILE A 221 -11.58 -12.23 -35.46
C ILE A 221 -11.69 -11.82 -36.93
N PRO A 222 -12.42 -12.56 -37.79
CA PRO A 222 -12.62 -12.16 -39.18
C PRO A 222 -13.32 -10.81 -39.21
N ARG A 223 -12.76 -9.84 -39.94
CA ARG A 223 -13.49 -8.59 -40.21
C ARG A 223 -14.71 -8.94 -41.05
N ALA A 224 -15.91 -8.86 -40.47
CA ALA A 224 -17.14 -8.95 -41.24
C ALA A 224 -17.17 -7.82 -42.27
N ASN A 225 -16.97 -8.17 -43.53
CA ASN A 225 -17.07 -7.25 -44.66
C ASN A 225 -18.50 -6.70 -44.71
N LYS A 226 -18.71 -5.46 -44.26
CA LYS A 226 -19.94 -4.73 -44.56
C LYS A 226 -19.91 -4.43 -46.06
N LYS A 227 -20.62 -5.25 -46.85
CA LYS A 227 -20.95 -4.92 -48.24
C LYS A 227 -21.54 -3.50 -48.25
N ARG A 228 -20.80 -2.56 -48.86
CA ARG A 228 -21.37 -1.29 -49.29
C ARG A 228 -22.46 -1.66 -50.30
N LYS A 229 -23.72 -1.42 -49.97
CA LYS A 229 -24.78 -1.38 -50.97
C LYS A 229 -24.45 -0.23 -51.91
N GLN A 230 -24.21 -0.56 -53.18
CA GLN A 230 -24.39 0.37 -54.29
C GLN A 230 -25.86 0.73 -54.39
#